data_AF-A0A401STR4-F1
#
_entry.id   AF-A0A401STR4-F1
#
_cell.length_a   1.000
_cell.length_b   1.000
_cell.length_c   1.000
_cell.angle_alpha   90.00
_cell.angle_beta   90.00
_cell.angle_gamma   90.00
#
_symmetry.space_group_name_H-M   'P 1'
#
loop_
_entity.id
_entity.type
_entity.pdbx_description
1 polymer ?
#
loop_
_entity_poly.entity_id
_entity_poly.type
_entity_poly.pdbx_seq_one_letter_code
_entity_poly.pdbx_strand_id
1 'polypeptide(L)'
;MGNLFGRKKRSRVTEQDRAVLDIAVVQVGKAKLLLKKKRYQEQLLDKTEVQIGNLEKMVQDIEFTQIEMKVLEGLKIGNSCLQKMHEIMSIEEVERIMDETQEAVEYQRQIDDILAGGISQEDEDAILAELDAITQEDVELPEVPAEPLPNISAKEKAGKEPVKNTPKQEMVAAS
;
A
#
# COMPACT_ATOMS: atom_id res chain seq x y z
N MET A 1 -103.12 32.61 -2.00
CA MET A 1 -103.40 31.24 -2.49
C MET A 1 -102.48 31.00 -3.68
N GLY A 2 -101.75 29.91 -3.87
CA GLY A 2 -101.76 28.62 -3.19
C GLY A 2 -100.40 27.93 -3.32
N ASN A 3 -100.25 26.88 -2.52
CA ASN A 3 -99.04 26.25 -2.03
C ASN A 3 -98.40 25.21 -2.98
N LEU A 4 -97.12 24.94 -2.67
CA LEU A 4 -96.42 23.63 -2.66
C LEU A 4 -96.41 22.76 -3.94
N PHE A 5 -95.21 22.44 -4.44
CA PHE A 5 -94.55 21.14 -4.16
C PHE A 5 -93.25 20.97 -4.98
N GLY A 6 -92.10 21.08 -4.31
CA GLY A 6 -90.83 20.60 -4.85
C GLY A 6 -90.80 19.07 -4.86
N ARG A 7 -90.93 18.43 -6.02
CA ARG A 7 -90.73 16.98 -6.17
C ARG A 7 -89.24 16.67 -6.19
N LYS A 8 -88.67 16.43 -5.01
CA LYS A 8 -87.36 15.77 -4.83
C LYS A 8 -87.48 14.35 -5.44
N LYS A 9 -86.88 14.11 -6.61
CA LYS A 9 -86.77 12.76 -7.20
C LYS A 9 -86.06 11.85 -6.18
N ARG A 10 -86.83 11.05 -5.46
CA ARG A 10 -86.31 10.04 -4.54
C ARG A 10 -85.85 8.86 -5.39
N SER A 11 -84.57 8.84 -5.78
CA SER A 11 -83.96 7.66 -6.43
C SER A 11 -84.09 6.49 -5.45
N ARG A 12 -84.96 5.53 -5.77
CA ARG A 12 -85.09 4.29 -4.99
C ARG A 12 -83.85 3.46 -5.33
N VAL A 13 -82.80 3.62 -4.53
CA VAL A 13 -81.67 2.67 -4.53
C VAL A 13 -82.28 1.30 -4.28
N THR A 14 -82.20 0.41 -5.27
CA THR A 14 -82.76 -0.93 -5.15
C THR A 14 -81.86 -1.78 -4.24
N GLU A 15 -82.39 -2.86 -3.66
CA GLU A 15 -81.58 -3.78 -2.85
C GLU A 15 -80.42 -4.38 -3.65
N GLN A 16 -80.59 -4.51 -4.97
CA GLN A 16 -79.55 -4.95 -5.90
C GLN A 16 -78.40 -3.93 -6.01
N ASP A 17 -78.71 -2.63 -6.07
CA ASP A 17 -77.68 -1.57 -6.10
C ASP A 17 -76.86 -1.53 -4.80
N ARG A 18 -77.49 -1.82 -3.65
CA ARG A 18 -76.79 -1.93 -2.36
C ARG A 18 -75.86 -3.15 -2.32
N ALA A 19 -76.32 -4.30 -2.83
CA ALA A 19 -75.50 -5.50 -2.90
C ALA A 19 -74.28 -5.34 -3.82
N VAL A 20 -74.44 -4.66 -4.96
CA VAL A 20 -73.32 -4.35 -5.87
C VAL A 20 -72.32 -3.38 -5.22
N LEU A 21 -72.81 -2.36 -4.51
CA LEU A 21 -71.96 -1.45 -3.73
C LEU A 21 -71.19 -2.20 -2.64
N ASP A 22 -71.84 -3.09 -1.90
CA ASP A 22 -71.18 -3.88 -0.85
C ASP A 22 -70.11 -4.81 -1.43
N ILE A 23 -70.37 -5.46 -2.57
CA ILE A 23 -69.38 -6.29 -3.27
C ILE A 23 -68.19 -5.45 -3.74
N ALA A 24 -68.44 -4.26 -4.32
CA ALA A 24 -67.39 -3.35 -4.75
C ALA A 24 -66.54 -2.85 -3.56
N VAL A 25 -67.17 -2.51 -2.44
CA VAL A 25 -66.49 -2.09 -1.19
C VAL A 25 -65.66 -3.25 -0.62
N VAL A 26 -66.17 -4.48 -0.65
CA VAL A 26 -65.41 -5.68 -0.22
C VAL A 26 -64.19 -5.92 -1.10
N GLN A 27 -64.31 -5.75 -2.42
CA GLN A 27 -63.17 -5.88 -3.35
C GLN A 27 -62.13 -4.78 -3.13
N VAL A 28 -62.55 -3.53 -2.92
CA VAL A 28 -61.66 -2.40 -2.58
C VAL A 28 -60.97 -2.63 -1.23
N GLY A 29 -61.66 -3.20 -0.24
CA GLY A 29 -61.10 -3.58 1.06
C GLY A 29 -60.01 -4.64 0.93
N LYS A 30 -60.23 -5.67 0.11
CA LYS A 30 -59.24 -6.71 -0.20
C LYS A 30 -58.03 -6.14 -0.93
N ALA A 31 -58.24 -5.27 -1.93
CA ALA A 31 -57.15 -4.60 -2.64
C ALA A 31 -56.30 -3.73 -1.70
N LYS A 32 -56.94 -2.96 -0.80
CA LYS A 32 -56.25 -2.14 0.20
C LYS A 32 -55.44 -2.99 1.19
N LEU A 33 -55.94 -4.16 1.59
CA LEU A 33 -55.22 -5.10 2.45
C LEU A 33 -53.96 -5.65 1.75
N LEU A 34 -54.08 -6.05 0.48
CA LEU A 34 -52.96 -6.51 -0.32
C LEU A 34 -51.89 -5.42 -0.51
N LEU A 35 -52.30 -4.17 -0.77
CA LEU A 35 -51.39 -3.03 -0.87
C LEU A 35 -50.68 -2.73 0.46
N LYS A 36 -51.37 -2.84 1.60
CA LYS A 36 -50.74 -2.72 2.93
C LYS A 36 -49.71 -3.82 3.17
N LYS A 37 -50.03 -5.07 2.81
CA LYS A 37 -49.10 -6.19 2.92
C LYS A 37 -47.86 -5.97 2.04
N LYS A 38 -48.05 -5.53 0.79
CA LYS A 38 -46.96 -5.17 -0.13
C LYS A 38 -46.07 -4.09 0.47
N ARG A 39 -46.63 -2.98 0.94
CA ARG A 39 -45.87 -1.87 1.55
C ARG A 39 -45.10 -2.29 2.81
N TYR A 40 -45.67 -3.18 3.63
CA TYR A 40 -44.96 -3.72 4.79
C TYR A 40 -43.76 -4.59 4.40
N GLN A 41 -43.90 -5.39 3.34
CA GLN A 41 -42.80 -6.21 2.81
C GLN A 41 -41.70 -5.34 2.20
N GLU A 42 -42.05 -4.28 1.46
CA GLU A 42 -41.08 -3.30 0.95
C GLU A 42 -40.31 -2.64 2.10
N GLN A 43 -41.00 -2.19 3.14
CA GLN A 43 -40.34 -1.62 4.34
C GLN A 43 -39.44 -2.62 5.06
N LEU A 44 -39.77 -3.91 5.02
CA LEU A 44 -38.93 -4.95 5.62
C LEU A 44 -37.69 -5.19 4.75
N LEU A 45 -37.84 -5.18 3.43
CA LEU A 45 -36.71 -5.26 2.50
C LEU A 45 -35.76 -4.08 2.68
N ASP A 46 -36.26 -2.85 2.74
CA ASP A 46 -35.44 -1.64 2.96
C ASP A 46 -34.60 -1.76 4.24
N LYS A 47 -35.22 -2.28 5.32
CA LYS A 47 -34.51 -2.51 6.59
C LYS A 47 -33.43 -3.58 6.47
N THR A 48 -33.73 -4.67 5.77
CA THR A 48 -32.77 -5.75 5.54
C THR A 48 -31.62 -5.29 4.65
N GLU A 49 -31.86 -4.47 3.62
CA GLU A 49 -30.80 -3.88 2.79
C GLU A 49 -29.86 -3.00 3.61
N VAL A 50 -30.39 -2.17 4.50
CA VAL A 50 -29.58 -1.37 5.43
C VAL A 50 -28.76 -2.28 6.36
N GLN A 51 -29.34 -3.37 6.85
CA GLN A 51 -28.62 -4.34 7.68
C GLN A 51 -27.50 -5.05 6.91
N ILE A 52 -27.73 -5.42 5.65
CA ILE A 52 -26.71 -6.01 4.77
C ILE A 52 -25.57 -5.02 4.56
N GLY A 53 -25.87 -3.76 4.21
CA GLY A 53 -24.83 -2.73 4.03
C GLY A 53 -24.01 -2.47 5.30
N ASN A 54 -24.62 -2.60 6.48
CA ASN A 54 -23.88 -2.50 7.75
C ASN A 54 -22.96 -3.72 7.98
N LEU A 55 -23.42 -4.93 7.63
CA LEU A 55 -22.60 -6.14 7.72
C LEU A 55 -21.45 -6.10 6.72
N GLU A 56 -21.67 -5.64 5.50
CA GLU A 56 -20.62 -5.45 4.49
C GLU A 56 -19.52 -4.51 4.97
N LYS A 57 -19.89 -3.38 5.58
CA LYS A 57 -18.92 -2.47 6.21
C LYS A 57 -18.14 -3.14 7.33
N MET A 58 -18.83 -3.86 8.22
CA MET A 58 -18.16 -4.57 9.32
C MET A 58 -17.17 -5.63 8.81
N VAL A 59 -17.51 -6.34 7.73
CA VAL A 59 -16.60 -7.30 7.09
C VAL A 59 -15.38 -6.59 6.50
N GLN A 60 -15.58 -5.48 5.77
CA GLN A 60 -14.48 -4.67 5.23
C GLN A 60 -13.56 -4.15 6.33
N ASP A 61 -14.11 -3.67 7.45
CA ASP A 61 -13.33 -3.22 8.60
C ASP A 61 -12.49 -4.36 9.20
N ILE A 62 -13.07 -5.56 9.33
CA ILE A 62 -12.34 -6.75 9.82
C ILE A 62 -11.23 -7.15 8.85
N GLU A 63 -11.48 -7.15 7.55
CA GLU A 63 -10.46 -7.45 6.53
C GLU A 63 -9.31 -6.47 6.56
N PHE A 64 -9.62 -5.17 6.70
CA PHE A 64 -8.61 -4.14 6.84
C PHE A 64 -7.78 -4.35 8.11
N THR A 65 -8.43 -4.60 9.25
CA THR A 65 -7.76 -4.90 10.52
C THR A 65 -6.84 -6.13 10.42
N GLN A 66 -7.24 -7.17 9.66
CA GLN A 66 -6.39 -8.33 9.40
C GLN A 66 -5.13 -7.98 8.61
N ILE A 67 -5.25 -7.09 7.62
CA ILE A 67 -4.09 -6.60 6.86
C ILE A 67 -3.18 -5.78 7.78
N GLU A 68 -3.75 -4.90 8.60
CA GLU A 68 -2.99 -4.11 9.57
C GLU A 68 -2.22 -4.99 10.57
N MET A 69 -2.83 -6.06 11.09
CA MET A 69 -2.15 -7.03 11.95
C MET A 69 -0.94 -7.66 11.24
N LYS A 70 -1.09 -8.08 9.98
CA LYS A 70 0.02 -8.64 9.19
C LYS A 70 1.15 -7.64 8.97
N VAL A 71 0.81 -6.36 8.74
CA VAL A 71 1.80 -5.28 8.62
C VAL A 71 2.55 -5.10 9.94
N LEU A 72 1.85 -5.06 11.07
CA LEU A 72 2.45 -4.94 12.39
C LEU A 72 3.36 -6.14 12.72
N GLU A 73 2.96 -7.36 12.39
CA GLU A 73 3.80 -8.55 12.53
C GLU A 73 5.07 -8.45 11.67
N GLY A 74 4.92 -8.02 10.41
CA GLY A 74 6.06 -7.77 9.52
C GLY A 74 7.03 -6.73 10.07
N LEU A 75 6.51 -5.62 10.61
CA LEU A 75 7.32 -4.59 11.27
C LEU A 75 7.99 -5.11 12.55
N LYS A 76 7.32 -5.96 13.33
CA LYS A 76 7.88 -6.58 14.54
C LYS A 76 9.05 -7.50 14.20
N ILE A 77 8.89 -8.34 13.16
CA ILE A 77 9.96 -9.20 12.66
C ILE A 77 11.12 -8.34 12.14
N GLY A 78 10.82 -7.31 11.34
CA GLY A 78 11.81 -6.37 10.84
C GLY A 78 12.61 -5.68 11.96
N ASN A 79 11.92 -5.21 13.01
CA ASN A 79 12.56 -4.61 14.18
C ASN A 79 13.47 -5.62 14.90
N SER A 80 12.99 -6.84 15.15
CA SER A 80 13.80 -7.88 15.80
C SER A 80 15.03 -8.28 14.96
N CYS A 81 14.92 -8.28 13.64
CA CYS A 81 16.04 -8.52 12.74
C CYS A 81 17.06 -7.39 12.82
N LEU A 82 16.59 -6.14 12.80
CA LEU A 82 17.43 -4.95 12.92
C LEU A 82 18.13 -4.88 14.28
N GLN A 83 17.45 -5.28 15.37
CA GLN A 83 18.06 -5.41 16.69
C GLN A 83 19.19 -6.44 16.71
N LYS A 84 18.98 -7.62 16.12
CA LYS A 84 20.04 -8.64 16.00
C LYS A 84 21.20 -8.18 15.13
N MET A 85 20.92 -7.50 14.02
CA MET A 85 21.99 -6.90 13.20
C MET A 85 22.76 -5.84 13.97
N HIS A 86 22.09 -5.04 14.79
CA HIS A 86 22.72 -4.04 15.63
C HIS A 86 23.55 -4.66 16.77
N GLU A 87 23.11 -5.80 17.32
CA GLU A 87 23.85 -6.58 18.31
C GLU A 87 25.12 -7.21 17.71
N ILE A 88 25.06 -7.70 16.47
CA ILE A 88 26.22 -8.26 15.76
C ILE A 88 27.18 -7.14 15.31
N MET A 89 26.66 -5.98 14.90
CA MET A 89 27.46 -4.77 14.67
C MET A 89 27.60 -3.95 15.96
N SER A 90 27.91 -4.61 17.08
CA SER A 90 28.12 -3.92 18.35
C SER A 90 29.23 -2.89 18.20
N ILE A 91 29.09 -1.78 18.92
CA ILE A 91 30.12 -0.73 19.00
C ILE A 91 31.46 -1.35 19.45
N GLU A 92 31.42 -2.40 20.26
CA GLU A 92 32.60 -3.16 20.70
C GLU A 92 33.36 -3.84 19.55
N GLU A 93 32.67 -4.41 18.57
CA GLU A 93 33.30 -5.01 17.38
C GLU A 93 33.92 -3.91 16.50
N VAL A 94 33.24 -2.76 16.38
CA VAL A 94 33.77 -1.61 15.64
C VAL A 94 34.99 -1.01 16.35
N GLU A 95 34.95 -0.83 17.67
CA GLU A 95 36.08 -0.37 18.48
C GLU A 95 37.27 -1.33 18.37
N ARG A 96 37.04 -2.64 18.46
CA ARG A 96 38.09 -3.65 18.27
C ARG A 96 38.73 -3.57 16.88
N ILE A 97 37.94 -3.45 15.81
CA ILE A 97 38.47 -3.32 14.45
C ILE A 97 39.28 -2.03 14.30
N MET A 98 38.84 -0.92 14.91
CA MET A 98 39.59 0.33 14.87
C MET A 98 40.90 0.24 15.64
N ASP A 99 40.91 -0.40 16.81
CA ASP A 99 42.13 -0.65 17.59
C ASP A 99 43.10 -1.57 16.83
N GLU A 100 42.63 -2.68 16.27
CA GLU A 100 43.44 -3.60 15.45
C GLU A 100 44.00 -2.90 14.19
N THR A 101 43.20 -2.06 13.54
CA THR A 101 43.66 -1.28 12.38
C THR A 101 44.71 -0.25 12.77
N GLN A 102 44.54 0.39 13.92
CA GLN A 102 45.49 1.38 14.41
C GLN A 102 46.82 0.72 14.81
N GLU A 103 46.78 -0.43 15.48
CA GLU A 103 47.97 -1.23 15.79
C GLU A 103 48.68 -1.69 14.50
N ALA A 104 47.94 -2.13 13.48
CA ALA A 104 48.50 -2.51 12.19
C ALA A 104 49.16 -1.32 11.46
N VAL A 105 48.56 -0.13 11.52
CA VAL A 105 49.15 1.10 10.96
C VAL A 105 50.42 1.50 11.71
N GLU A 106 50.44 1.37 13.04
CA GLU A 106 51.63 1.64 13.84
C GLU A 106 52.74 0.62 13.55
N TYR A 107 52.42 -0.66 13.39
CA TYR A 107 53.36 -1.69 12.97
C TYR A 107 53.92 -1.41 11.57
N GLN A 108 53.08 -0.99 10.63
CA GLN A 108 53.52 -0.58 9.30
C GLN A 108 54.47 0.62 9.37
N ARG A 109 54.18 1.64 10.20
CA ARG A 109 55.08 2.77 10.41
C ARG A 109 56.42 2.35 11.02
N GLN A 110 56.42 1.39 11.95
CA GLN A 110 57.67 0.86 12.50
C GLN A 110 58.48 0.13 11.43
N ILE A 111 57.83 -0.63 10.55
CA ILE A 111 58.46 -1.23 9.37
C ILE A 111 59.06 -0.12 8.50
N ASP A 112 58.27 0.90 8.16
CA ASP A 112 58.69 2.02 7.32
C ASP A 112 59.88 2.77 7.94
N ASP A 113 59.87 3.02 9.26
CA ASP A 113 60.96 3.67 9.99
C ASP A 113 62.25 2.82 10.01
N ILE A 114 62.12 1.50 10.17
CA ILE A 114 63.25 0.56 10.11
C ILE A 114 63.83 0.51 8.69
N LEU A 115 62.98 0.48 7.66
CA LEU A 115 63.39 0.52 6.26
C LEU A 115 64.05 1.87 5.92
N ALA A 116 63.47 2.99 6.35
CA ALA A 116 64.02 4.33 6.12
C ALA A 116 65.34 4.56 6.87
N GLY A 117 65.50 4.01 8.08
CA GLY A 117 66.73 4.11 8.85
C GLY A 117 67.86 3.18 8.39
N GLY A 118 67.56 2.21 7.52
CA GLY A 118 68.50 1.18 7.08
C GLY A 118 69.12 1.39 5.69
N ILE A 119 68.64 2.36 4.92
CA ILE A 119 69.07 2.60 3.53
C ILE A 119 70.11 3.73 3.50
N SER A 120 71.29 3.46 2.92
CA SER A 120 72.32 4.48 2.67
C SER A 120 71.96 5.33 1.45
N GLN A 121 72.49 6.55 1.32
CA GLN A 121 72.34 7.36 0.10
C GLN A 121 72.83 6.64 -1.16
N GLU A 122 73.88 5.82 -1.04
CA GLU A 122 74.37 5.00 -2.15
C GLU A 122 73.39 3.89 -2.55
N ASP A 123 72.62 3.36 -1.59
CA ASP A 123 71.58 2.36 -1.84
C ASP A 123 70.33 3.01 -2.45
N GLU A 124 69.97 4.23 -2.04
CA GLU A 124 68.88 5.01 -2.66
C GLU A 124 69.15 5.26 -4.15
N ASP A 125 70.37 5.66 -4.50
CA ASP A 125 70.79 5.89 -5.89
C ASP A 125 70.75 4.59 -6.73
N ALA A 126 71.16 3.46 -6.16
CA ALA A 126 71.10 2.16 -6.82
C ALA A 126 69.66 1.69 -7.07
N ILE A 127 68.77 1.89 -6.10
CA ILE A 127 67.33 1.57 -6.21
C ILE A 127 66.66 2.46 -7.26
N LEU A 128 66.98 3.75 -7.28
CA LEU A 128 66.45 4.68 -8.30
C LEU A 128 66.88 4.28 -9.71
N ALA A 129 68.14 3.87 -9.89
CA ALA A 129 68.63 3.37 -11.16
C ALA A 129 67.92 2.07 -11.61
N GLU A 130 67.62 1.16 -10.68
CA GLU A 130 66.86 -0.05 -10.96
C GLU A 130 65.40 0.25 -11.31
N LEU A 131 64.76 1.19 -10.60
CA LEU A 131 63.40 1.66 -10.90
C LEU A 131 63.32 2.32 -12.28
N ASP A 132 64.30 3.15 -12.63
CA ASP A 132 64.41 3.76 -13.96
C ASP A 132 64.61 2.70 -15.04
N ALA A 133 65.39 1.65 -14.78
CA ALA A 133 65.57 0.54 -15.71
C ALA A 133 64.27 -0.26 -15.93
N ILE A 134 63.51 -0.55 -14.87
CA ILE A 134 62.22 -1.26 -14.95
C ILE A 134 61.14 -0.42 -15.65
N THR A 135 61.15 0.90 -15.44
CA THR A 135 60.19 1.81 -16.08
C THR A 135 60.54 2.15 -17.53
N GLN A 136 61.82 2.08 -17.91
CA GLN A 136 62.29 2.19 -19.30
C GLN A 136 62.23 0.87 -20.07
N GLU A 137 62.17 -0.28 -19.37
CA GLU A 137 61.72 -1.53 -19.97
C GLU A 137 60.23 -1.37 -20.29
N ASP A 138 59.97 -0.72 -21.43
CA ASP A 138 58.66 -0.44 -21.99
C ASP A 138 57.79 -1.69 -21.91
N VAL A 139 56.94 -1.75 -20.88
CA VAL A 139 55.69 -2.47 -21.01
C VAL A 139 54.92 -1.65 -22.04
N GLU A 140 54.97 -2.07 -23.31
CA GLU A 140 54.03 -1.67 -24.34
C GLU A 140 52.62 -2.07 -23.86
N LEU A 141 52.06 -1.28 -22.95
CA LEU A 141 50.69 -1.42 -22.52
C LEU A 141 49.85 -1.04 -23.73
N PRO A 142 49.05 -1.97 -24.29
CA PRO A 142 48.20 -1.66 -25.43
C PRO A 142 47.28 -0.49 -25.05
N GLU A 143 47.07 0.44 -25.98
CA GLU A 143 46.21 1.61 -25.78
C GLU A 143 44.87 1.18 -25.16
N VAL A 144 44.56 1.76 -23.99
CA VAL A 144 43.28 1.51 -23.30
C VAL A 144 42.16 1.80 -24.30
N PRO A 145 41.27 0.83 -24.60
CA PRO A 145 40.20 1.06 -25.56
C PRO A 145 39.39 2.31 -25.19
N ALA A 146 39.40 3.32 -26.07
CA ALA A 146 38.64 4.56 -25.90
C ALA A 146 37.15 4.41 -26.24
N GLU A 147 36.61 3.19 -26.16
CA GLU A 147 35.17 2.98 -26.30
C GLU A 147 34.47 3.60 -25.09
N PRO A 148 33.55 4.55 -25.29
CA PRO A 148 32.79 5.12 -24.18
C PRO A 148 32.01 3.98 -23.52
N LEU A 149 32.32 3.73 -22.23
CA LEU A 149 31.60 2.75 -21.42
C LEU A 149 30.09 3.03 -21.55
N PRO A 150 29.25 2.00 -21.73
CA PRO A 150 27.82 2.18 -21.78
C PRO A 150 27.36 2.90 -20.52
N ASN A 151 26.77 4.08 -20.70
CA ASN A 151 26.30 4.94 -19.63
C ASN A 151 25.15 4.25 -18.87
N ILE A 152 25.48 3.51 -17.82
CA ILE A 152 24.52 2.92 -16.89
C ILE A 152 23.71 3.99 -16.13
N SER A 153 24.06 5.28 -16.23
CA SER A 153 23.28 6.38 -15.63
C SER A 153 21.96 6.70 -16.36
N ALA A 154 21.65 6.04 -17.48
CA ALA A 154 20.38 6.25 -18.20
C ALA A 154 19.35 5.11 -18.05
N LYS A 155 19.68 3.99 -17.36
CA LYS A 155 18.72 2.88 -17.15
C LYS A 155 18.32 2.60 -15.70
N GLU A 156 18.87 3.31 -14.71
CA GLU A 156 18.42 3.25 -13.30
C GLU A 156 17.52 4.42 -12.85
N LYS A 157 16.93 5.16 -13.80
CA LYS A 157 15.77 6.04 -13.51
C LYS A 157 14.44 5.50 -14.06
N ALA A 158 14.37 4.19 -14.29
CA ALA A 158 13.12 3.48 -14.51
C ALA A 158 12.88 2.52 -13.33
N GLY A 159 12.58 3.08 -12.16
CA GLY A 159 12.31 2.26 -10.98
C GLY A 159 12.31 3.06 -9.68
N LYS A 160 11.42 4.04 -9.57
CA LYS A 160 10.84 4.60 -8.32
C LYS A 160 9.99 5.81 -8.68
N GLU A 161 8.82 5.56 -9.27
CA GLU A 161 7.73 6.51 -9.05
C GLU A 161 7.25 6.30 -7.60
N PRO A 162 7.06 7.38 -6.82
CA PRO A 162 6.39 7.26 -5.53
C PRO A 162 4.95 6.84 -5.81
N VAL A 163 4.59 5.62 -5.44
CA VAL A 163 3.23 5.11 -5.52
C VAL A 163 2.34 6.01 -4.63
N LYS A 164 1.66 6.97 -5.25
CA LYS A 164 0.55 7.70 -4.63
C LYS A 164 -0.62 6.74 -4.52
N ASN A 165 -0.74 6.12 -3.35
CA ASN A 165 -1.93 5.38 -2.97
C ASN A 165 -3.10 6.36 -2.86
N THR A 166 -3.98 6.38 -3.87
CA THR A 166 -5.31 6.98 -3.76
C THR A 166 -6.32 5.84 -3.90
N PRO A 167 -7.25 5.67 -2.93
CA PRO A 167 -8.20 4.57 -2.98
C PRO A 167 -9.23 4.86 -4.06
N LYS A 168 -9.30 4.00 -5.07
CA LYS A 168 -10.27 4.11 -6.17
C LYS A 168 -11.57 3.43 -5.74
N GLN A 169 -12.59 4.24 -5.47
CA GLN A 169 -13.99 3.81 -5.45
C GLN A 169 -14.33 3.19 -6.82
N GLU A 170 -14.70 1.91 -6.84
CA GLU A 170 -15.48 1.37 -7.95
C GLU A 170 -16.96 1.50 -7.64
N MET A 171 -17.58 2.44 -8.35
CA MET A 171 -19.02 2.51 -8.50
C MET A 171 -19.47 1.37 -9.41
N VAL A 172 -20.38 0.57 -8.87
CA VAL A 172 -21.23 -0.38 -9.59
C VAL A 172 -22.04 0.39 -10.63
N ALA A 173 -21.92 0.05 -11.92
CA ALA A 173 -22.74 0.60 -12.99
C ALA A 173 -23.87 -0.38 -13.33
N ALA A 174 -25.09 0.14 -13.27
CA ALA A 174 -26.31 -0.49 -13.75
C ALA A 174 -26.26 -0.79 -15.25
N SER A 175 -26.79 -1.95 -15.63
CA SER A 175 -27.46 -2.22 -16.91
C SER A 175 -28.43 -3.38 -16.73
#